data_AF-A0A9D8SFW8-F1
#
_entry.id   AF-A0A9D8SFW8-F1
#
_cell.length_a   1.000
_cell.length_b   1.000
_cell.length_c   1.000
_cell.angle_alpha   90.00
_cell.angle_beta   90.00
_cell.angle_gamma   90.00
#
_symmetry.space_group_name_H-M   'P 1'
#
loop_
_entity.id
_entity.type
_entity.pdbx_description
1 polymer ?
#
loop_
_entity_poly.entity_id
_entity_poly.type
_entity_poly.pdbx_seq_one_letter_code
_entity_poly.pdbx_strand_id
1 'polypeptide(L)'
;MNQYEKKSLLVLAAVIIFMVFFGIGGVPLLDPDEPVYAETAREMILTGDYLSPRIFGDYWYDKPPMYYWLVALAFHVFGDGEFAARFPAGLMAGGTALMLYFSVTKLFNEKAGFWSSMVLSS
;
A
#
# COMPACT_ATOMS: atom_id res chain seq x y z
N MET A 1 -9.72 15.05 26.70
CA MET A 1 -9.05 14.64 25.45
C MET A 1 -8.76 13.16 25.56
N ASN A 2 -9.29 12.33 24.66
CA ASN A 2 -8.97 10.91 24.65
C ASN A 2 -7.46 10.75 24.43
N GLN A 3 -6.78 10.14 25.38
CA GLN A 3 -5.34 9.93 25.31
C GLN A 3 -5.05 8.72 24.44
N TYR A 4 -4.03 8.84 23.59
CA TYR A 4 -3.50 7.72 22.81
C TYR A 4 -2.58 6.86 23.68
N GLU A 5 -2.75 5.54 23.63
CA GLU A 5 -1.91 4.58 24.35
C GLU A 5 -0.75 4.14 23.46
N LYS A 6 0.49 4.42 23.91
CA LYS A 6 1.70 4.06 23.14
C LYS A 6 1.82 2.54 22.94
N LYS A 7 1.39 1.74 23.92
CA LYS A 7 1.44 0.28 23.84
C LYS A 7 0.50 -0.23 22.76
N SER A 8 -0.75 0.25 22.75
CA SER A 8 -1.73 -0.08 21.70
C SER A 8 -1.22 0.26 20.30
N LEU A 9 -0.62 1.44 20.15
CA LEU A 9 -0.05 1.87 18.86
C LEU A 9 1.11 0.97 18.40
N LEU A 10 2.01 0.57 19.32
CA LEU A 10 3.11 -0.34 19.00
C LEU A 10 2.62 -1.73 18.63
N VAL A 11 1.62 -2.25 19.35
CA VAL A 11 1.00 -3.54 19.02
C VAL A 11 0.33 -3.48 17.66
N LEU A 12 -0.46 -2.44 17.40
CA LEU A 12 -1.11 -2.23 16.10
C LEU A 12 -0.09 -2.14 14.97
N ALA A 13 0.98 -1.35 15.14
CA ALA A 13 2.04 -1.22 14.14
C ALA A 13 2.73 -2.57 13.87
N ALA A 14 3.02 -3.36 14.91
CA ALA A 14 3.60 -4.68 14.75
C ALA A 14 2.67 -5.65 14.00
N VAL A 15 1.37 -5.63 14.31
CA VAL A 15 0.35 -6.45 13.63
C VAL A 15 0.22 -6.03 12.17
N ILE A 16 0.15 -4.74 11.86
CA ILE A 16 0.10 -4.23 10.49
C ILE A 16 1.34 -4.69 9.71
N ILE A 17 2.54 -4.49 10.26
CA ILE A 17 3.78 -4.88 9.59
C ILE A 17 3.78 -6.38 9.30
N PHE A 18 3.39 -7.19 10.27
CA PHE A 18 3.33 -8.63 10.11
C PHE A 18 2.27 -9.04 9.08
N MET A 19 1.00 -8.64 9.25
CA MET A 19 -0.09 -9.08 8.38
C MET A 19 0.05 -8.58 6.94
N VAL A 20 0.57 -7.36 6.74
CA VAL A 20 0.66 -6.77 5.41
C VAL A 20 1.93 -7.20 4.68
N PHE A 21 3.09 -7.20 5.33
CA PHE A 21 4.36 -7.38 4.65
C PHE A 21 4.95 -8.79 4.76
N PHE A 22 4.48 -9.63 5.69
CA PHE A 22 4.98 -10.99 5.81
C PHE A 22 4.61 -11.81 4.56
N GLY A 23 5.62 -12.16 3.76
CA GLY A 23 5.44 -12.99 2.57
C GLY A 23 4.85 -12.26 1.35
N ILE A 24 4.70 -10.92 1.38
CA ILE A 24 4.01 -10.16 0.32
C ILE A 24 4.64 -10.32 -1.07
N GLY A 25 5.94 -10.56 -1.15
CA GLY A 25 6.66 -10.85 -2.40
C GLY A 25 6.92 -12.33 -2.68
N GLY A 26 6.34 -13.24 -1.89
CA GLY A 26 6.65 -14.68 -1.95
C GLY A 26 5.91 -15.44 -3.05
N VAL A 27 4.92 -14.80 -3.70
CA VAL A 27 4.13 -15.37 -4.80
C VAL A 27 4.12 -14.43 -6.00
N PRO A 28 4.04 -14.97 -7.23
CA PRO A 28 3.89 -14.17 -8.43
C PRO A 28 2.66 -13.24 -8.37
N LEU A 29 2.60 -12.28 -9.30
CA LEU A 29 1.41 -11.46 -9.51
C LEU A 29 0.31 -12.32 -10.15
N LEU A 30 -0.71 -12.69 -9.37
CA LEU A 30 -1.71 -13.69 -9.75
C LEU A 30 -3.00 -13.06 -10.30
N ASP A 31 -3.34 -11.89 -9.77
CA ASP A 31 -4.52 -11.15 -10.19
C ASP A 31 -4.26 -10.50 -11.55
N PRO A 32 -5.24 -10.37 -12.47
CA PRO A 32 -5.03 -9.70 -13.74
C PRO A 32 -4.60 -8.23 -13.60
N ASP A 33 -4.99 -7.54 -12.53
CA ASP A 33 -4.69 -6.13 -12.34
C ASP A 33 -3.25 -5.92 -11.84
N GLU A 34 -2.74 -6.80 -10.97
CA GLU A 34 -1.40 -6.66 -10.38
C GLU A 34 -0.27 -6.55 -11.43
N PRO A 35 -0.16 -7.46 -12.44
CA PRO A 35 0.79 -7.34 -13.53
C PRO A 35 0.58 -6.10 -14.38
N VAL A 36 -0.68 -5.66 -14.59
CA VAL A 36 -0.97 -4.45 -15.37
C VAL A 36 -0.36 -3.23 -14.69
N TYR A 37 -0.55 -3.07 -13.38
CA TYR A 37 0.06 -1.96 -12.62
C TYR A 37 1.58 -2.05 -12.59
N ALA A 38 2.14 -3.25 -12.43
CA ALA A 38 3.57 -3.46 -12.44
C ALA A 38 4.19 -3.17 -13.81
N GLU A 39 3.61 -3.68 -14.90
CA GLU A 39 4.14 -3.48 -16.25
C GLU A 39 4.02 -2.03 -16.69
N THR A 40 2.88 -1.38 -16.42
CA THR A 40 2.70 0.04 -16.76
C THR A 40 3.76 0.90 -16.05
N ALA A 41 4.02 0.63 -14.77
CA ALA A 41 5.08 1.33 -14.03
C ALA A 41 6.48 1.03 -14.59
N ARG A 42 6.75 -0.22 -15.00
CA ARG A 42 8.00 -0.60 -15.65
C ARG A 42 8.20 0.17 -16.97
N GLU A 43 7.18 0.27 -17.80
CA GLU A 43 7.24 1.03 -19.05
C GLU A 43 7.43 2.53 -18.84
N MET A 44 6.79 3.13 -17.82
CA MET A 44 7.03 4.53 -17.46
C MET A 44 8.50 4.78 -17.11
N ILE A 45 9.13 3.85 -16.38
CA ILE A 45 10.56 3.94 -16.04
C ILE A 45 11.42 3.81 -17.30
N LEU A 46 11.14 2.82 -18.15
CA LEU A 46 11.93 2.53 -19.35
C LEU A 46 11.85 3.65 -20.39
N THR A 47 10.67 4.25 -20.55
CA THR A 47 10.42 5.30 -21.55
C THR A 47 10.72 6.71 -21.02
N GLY A 48 10.68 6.91 -19.70
CA GLY A 48 10.72 8.23 -19.06
C GLY A 48 9.43 9.03 -19.22
N ASP A 49 8.37 8.46 -19.82
CA ASP A 49 7.07 9.08 -20.00
C ASP A 49 6.15 8.71 -18.83
N TYR A 50 6.13 9.55 -17.80
CA TYR A 50 5.30 9.36 -16.61
C TYR A 50 3.88 9.93 -16.77
N LEU A 51 3.57 10.59 -17.88
CA LEU A 51 2.26 11.21 -18.09
C LEU A 51 1.35 10.31 -18.93
N SER A 52 1.92 9.64 -19.94
CA SER A 52 1.18 8.82 -20.89
C SER A 52 1.43 7.33 -20.60
N PRO A 53 0.66 6.69 -19.70
CA PRO A 53 0.81 5.28 -19.38
C PRO A 53 0.73 4.40 -20.64
N ARG A 54 1.52 3.34 -20.65
CA ARG A 54 1.55 2.33 -21.71
C ARG A 54 1.55 0.93 -21.13
N ILE A 55 1.00 -0.01 -21.88
CA ILE A 55 1.11 -1.43 -21.59
C ILE A 55 1.39 -2.17 -22.90
N PHE A 56 2.42 -2.99 -22.89
CA PHE A 56 2.97 -3.66 -24.07
C PHE A 56 3.26 -2.68 -25.23
N GLY A 57 3.65 -1.44 -24.90
CA GLY A 57 3.97 -0.39 -25.86
C GLY A 57 2.79 0.44 -26.38
N ASP A 58 1.55 0.05 -26.09
CA ASP A 58 0.34 0.78 -26.48
C ASP A 58 -0.14 1.71 -25.36
N TYR A 59 -0.64 2.90 -25.71
CA TYR A 59 -1.15 3.84 -24.72
C TYR A 59 -2.38 3.29 -23.98
N TRP A 60 -2.35 3.40 -22.65
CA TRP A 60 -3.32 2.79 -21.75
C TRP A 60 -3.94 3.81 -20.78
N TYR A 61 -4.98 4.52 -21.23
CA TYR A 61 -5.63 5.59 -20.46
C TYR A 61 -6.83 5.12 -19.62
N ASP A 62 -6.73 3.96 -18.97
CA ASP A 62 -7.82 3.43 -18.14
C ASP A 62 -7.88 4.07 -16.75
N LYS A 63 -6.72 4.37 -16.15
CA LYS A 63 -6.59 4.94 -14.80
C LYS A 63 -5.67 6.18 -14.78
N PRO A 64 -5.91 7.13 -13.86
CA PRO A 64 -4.95 8.21 -13.60
C PRO A 64 -3.58 7.66 -13.14
N PRO A 65 -2.47 8.34 -13.46
CA PRO A 65 -1.13 7.76 -13.32
C PRO A 65 -0.59 7.73 -11.88
N MET A 66 -1.32 8.30 -10.92
CA MET A 66 -0.86 8.47 -9.54
C MET A 66 -0.37 7.16 -8.90
N TYR A 67 -1.10 6.06 -9.08
CA TYR A 67 -0.69 4.79 -8.48
C TYR A 67 0.52 4.18 -9.21
N TYR A 68 0.60 4.30 -10.55
CA TYR A 68 1.77 3.86 -11.31
C TYR A 68 3.04 4.60 -10.85
N TRP A 69 2.95 5.89 -10.51
CA TRP A 69 4.08 6.63 -9.95
C TRP A 69 4.59 6.07 -8.62
N LEU A 70 3.67 5.64 -7.75
CA LEU A 70 4.04 5.03 -6.46
C LEU A 70 4.74 3.68 -6.69
N VAL A 71 4.23 2.88 -7.63
CA VAL A 71 4.86 1.60 -8.00
C VAL A 71 6.23 1.83 -8.65
N ALA A 72 6.34 2.80 -9.56
CA ALA A 72 7.61 3.14 -10.20
C ALA A 72 8.66 3.63 -9.20
N LEU A 73 8.25 4.44 -8.22
CA LEU A 73 9.11 4.84 -7.10
C LEU A 73 9.52 3.63 -6.25
N ALA A 74 8.61 2.71 -5.96
CA ALA A 74 8.93 1.48 -5.24
C ALA A 74 9.94 0.61 -6.00
N PHE A 75 9.81 0.50 -7.33
CA PHE A 75 10.81 -0.17 -8.17
C PHE A 75 12.18 0.50 -8.13
N HIS A 76 12.25 1.84 -8.06
CA HIS A 76 13.52 2.54 -7.88
C HIS A 76 14.19 2.24 -6.53
N VAL A 77 13.39 2.05 -5.47
CA VAL A 77 13.91 1.87 -4.10
C VAL A 77 14.24 0.40 -3.79
N PHE A 78 13.37 -0.53 -4.20
CA PHE A 78 13.45 -1.94 -3.82
C PHE A 78 13.89 -2.86 -4.97
N GLY A 79 14.03 -2.32 -6.18
CA GLY A 79 14.23 -3.10 -7.39
C GLY A 79 12.90 -3.59 -7.98
N ASP A 80 13.00 -4.09 -9.21
CA ASP A 80 11.87 -4.70 -9.90
C ASP A 80 11.54 -6.07 -9.28
N GLY A 81 10.30 -6.25 -8.82
CA GLY A 81 9.85 -7.47 -8.17
C GLY A 81 8.47 -7.34 -7.50
N GLU A 82 7.93 -8.47 -7.06
CA GLU A 82 6.58 -8.59 -6.52
C GLU A 82 6.41 -7.81 -5.22
N PHE A 83 7.44 -7.81 -4.38
CA PHE A 83 7.47 -6.99 -3.15
C PHE A 83 7.29 -5.51 -3.49
N ALA A 84 8.06 -4.99 -4.45
CA ALA A 84 8.04 -3.59 -4.81
C ALA A 84 6.72 -3.19 -5.49
N ALA A 85 6.14 -4.09 -6.30
CA ALA A 85 4.84 -3.88 -6.93
C ALA A 85 3.70 -3.73 -5.90
N ARG A 86 3.74 -4.51 -4.81
CA ARG A 86 2.72 -4.51 -3.74
C ARG A 86 3.03 -3.54 -2.60
N PHE A 87 4.26 -3.02 -2.52
CA PHE A 87 4.69 -2.14 -1.43
C PHE A 87 3.81 -0.89 -1.27
N PRO A 88 3.44 -0.14 -2.33
CA PRO A 88 2.54 1.01 -2.20
C PRO A 88 1.18 0.64 -1.61
N ALA A 89 0.56 -0.44 -2.08
CA ALA A 89 -0.72 -0.92 -1.54
C ALA A 89 -0.60 -1.29 -0.06
N GLY A 90 0.46 -2.00 0.32
CA GLY A 90 0.73 -2.35 1.71
C GLY A 90 0.89 -1.13 2.61
N LEU A 91 1.61 -0.10 2.14
CA LEU A 91 1.76 1.17 2.87
C LEU A 91 0.40 1.86 3.09
N MET A 92 -0.46 1.90 2.06
CA MET A 92 -1.79 2.51 2.15
C MET A 92 -2.73 1.73 3.07
N ALA A 93 -2.65 0.40 3.08
CA ALA A 93 -3.39 -0.44 4.00
C ALA A 93 -3.01 -0.12 5.46
N GLY A 94 -1.71 -0.09 5.77
CA GLY A 94 -1.22 0.29 7.10
C GLY A 94 -1.59 1.72 7.48
N GLY A 95 -1.47 2.67 6.55
CA GLY A 95 -1.88 4.06 6.74
C GLY A 95 -3.37 4.18 7.09
N THR A 96 -4.23 3.41 6.41
CA THR A 96 -5.68 3.40 6.66
C THR A 96 -6.01 2.87 8.05
N ALA A 97 -5.36 1.79 8.50
CA ALA A 97 -5.52 1.25 9.85
C ALA A 97 -5.10 2.25 10.94
N LEU A 98 -3.99 2.96 10.74
CA LEU A 98 -3.54 4.02 11.64
C LEU A 98 -4.52 5.21 11.65
N MET A 99 -4.99 5.64 10.48
CA MET A 99 -6.00 6.70 10.37
C MET A 99 -7.28 6.33 11.10
N LEU A 100 -7.72 5.07 11.01
CA LEU A 100 -8.88 4.57 11.73
C LEU A 100 -8.66 4.63 13.26
N TYR A 101 -7.51 4.16 13.75
CA TYR A 101 -7.15 4.25 15.17
C TYR A 101 -7.25 5.69 15.69
N PHE A 102 -6.63 6.65 15.01
CA PHE A 102 -6.66 8.05 15.43
C PHE A 102 -8.06 8.66 15.37
N SER A 103 -8.80 8.39 14.29
CA SER A 103 -10.14 8.95 14.08
C SER A 103 -11.14 8.43 15.11
N VAL A 104 -11.18 7.12 15.34
CA VAL A 104 -12.11 6.49 16.30
C VAL A 104 -11.70 6.81 17.73
N THR A 105 -10.41 6.88 18.05
CA THR A 105 -9.94 7.32 19.38
C THR A 105 -10.37 8.75 19.65
N LYS A 106 -10.29 9.65 18.66
CA LYS A 106 -10.72 11.04 18.81
C LYS A 106 -12.24 11.17 18.99
N LEU A 107 -13.03 10.35 18.29
CA LEU A 107 -14.49 10.42 18.31
C LEU A 107 -15.12 9.72 19.54
N PHE A 108 -14.54 8.61 19.99
CA PHE A 108 -15.12 7.77 21.03
C PHE A 108 -14.17 7.59 22.22
N ASN A 109 -13.23 6.65 22.12
CA ASN A 109 -12.21 6.36 23.12
C ASN A 109 -11.11 5.46 22.52
N GLU A 110 -10.00 5.34 23.24
CA GLU A 110 -8.82 4.58 22.82
C GLU A 110 -9.13 3.10 22.55
N LYS A 111 -9.89 2.44 23.43
CA LYS A 111 -10.24 1.02 23.28
C LYS A 111 -11.03 0.76 22.00
N ALA A 112 -12.00 1.63 21.69
CA ALA A 112 -12.77 1.54 20.45
C ALA A 112 -11.85 1.74 19.22
N GLY A 113 -10.92 2.68 19.29
CA GLY A 113 -9.93 2.90 18.23
C GLY A 113 -9.03 1.69 18.02
N PHE A 114 -8.49 1.13 19.10
CA PHE A 114 -7.66 -0.06 19.05
C PHE A 114 -8.40 -1.25 18.42
N TRP A 115 -9.56 -1.63 18.97
CA TRP A 115 -10.27 -2.81 18.48
C TRP A 115 -10.81 -2.66 17.05
N SER A 116 -11.29 -1.48 16.66
CA SER A 116 -11.70 -1.24 15.27
C SER A 116 -10.53 -1.34 14.28
N SER A 117 -9.36 -0.79 14.63
CA SER A 117 -8.15 -0.89 13.80
C SER A 117 -7.58 -2.32 13.74
N MET A 118 -7.71 -3.10 14.81
CA MET A 118 -7.32 -4.51 14.84
C MET A 118 -8.21 -5.35 13.92
N VAL A 119 -9.52 -5.12 13.91
CA VAL A 119 -10.46 -5.79 13.00
C VAL A 119 -10.20 -5.41 11.54
N LEU A 120 -9.79 -4.17 11.26
CA LEU A 120 -9.41 -3.78 9.90
C LEU A 120 -8.08 -4.40 9.45
N SER A 121 -7.17 -4.69 10.39
CA SER A 121 -5.83 -5.21 10.09
C SER A 121 -5.74 -6.75 10.09
N SER A 122 -6.82 -7.45 10.43
CA SER A 122 -6.91 -8.92 10.42
C SER A 122 -7.34 -9.47 9.08
#